data_AF-A0A6L3NGA5-F1
#
_entry.id   AF-A0A6L3NGA5-F1
#
_cell.length_a   1.000
_cell.length_b   1.000
_cell.length_c   1.000
_cell.angle_alpha   90.00
_cell.angle_beta   90.00
_cell.angle_gamma   90.00
#
_symmetry.space_group_name_H-M   'P 1'
#
loop_
_entity.id
_entity.type
_entity.pdbx_description
1 polymer ?
#
loop_
_entity_poly.entity_id
_entity_poly.type
_entity_poly.pdbx_seq_one_letter_code
_entity_poly.pdbx_strand_id
1 'polypeptide(L)'
;MARHLHADREPRIVPESKCLGPCDPAQRIHVTIMLRRQEEGQLDTLVHQLATGDAQAKPLSREAFAQRFSANSDDIRKTEEFARRHQLTVDRVDPVESVVVLSGTIQQFEAAFSVKLERFEHRSIGQYRGRSGPIALPDELGDAVTAVLGLDSRPQARPHFRLRPPFRPARGATC
;
A
#
# COMPACT_ATOMS: atom_id res chain seq x y z
N MET A 1 -4.76 -20.74 -12.80
CA MET A 1 -4.05 -19.77 -13.66
C MET A 1 -3.65 -18.60 -12.75
N ALA A 2 -2.78 -17.67 -13.16
CA ALA A 2 -2.43 -16.53 -12.32
C ALA A 2 -3.19 -15.29 -12.80
N ARG A 3 -3.86 -14.58 -11.88
CA ARG A 3 -4.67 -13.40 -12.21
C ARG A 3 -3.89 -12.14 -11.84
N HIS A 4 -3.85 -11.17 -12.75
CA HIS A 4 -3.12 -9.92 -12.53
C HIS A 4 -3.98 -8.93 -11.74
N LEU A 5 -3.45 -8.47 -10.60
CA LEU A 5 -4.09 -7.41 -9.83
C LEU A 5 -3.92 -6.07 -10.58
N HIS A 6 -5.02 -5.50 -11.07
CA HIS A 6 -5.07 -4.21 -11.78
C HIS A 6 -3.99 -4.08 -12.87
N ALA A 7 -4.11 -4.82 -13.98
CA ALA A 7 -3.14 -4.80 -15.09
C ALA A 7 -2.81 -3.38 -15.62
N ASP A 8 -3.73 -2.42 -15.51
CA ASP A 8 -3.53 -1.02 -15.94
C ASP A 8 -2.81 -0.12 -14.91
N ARG A 9 -2.41 -0.67 -13.76
CA ARG A 9 -1.72 0.04 -12.66
C ARG A 9 -0.27 -0.39 -12.49
N GLU A 10 0.45 -0.56 -13.59
CA GLU A 10 1.90 -0.70 -13.51
C GLU A 10 2.50 0.55 -12.88
N PRO A 11 3.39 0.40 -11.87
CA PRO A 11 4.03 1.54 -11.25
C PRO A 11 4.92 2.22 -12.28
N ARG A 12 4.57 3.45 -12.69
CA ARG A 12 5.45 4.25 -13.53
C ARG A 12 6.68 4.60 -12.74
N ILE A 13 7.85 4.07 -13.13
CA ILE A 13 9.14 4.49 -12.60
C ILE A 13 9.23 6.02 -12.67
N VAL A 14 9.75 6.66 -11.63
CA VAL A 14 9.82 8.13 -11.60
C VAL A 14 10.67 8.58 -12.80
N PRO A 15 10.19 9.52 -13.64
CA PRO A 15 10.97 10.03 -14.77
C PRO A 15 12.37 10.42 -14.31
N GLU A 16 13.38 10.23 -15.17
CA GLU A 16 14.79 10.52 -14.86
C GLU A 16 15.44 9.64 -13.77
N SER A 17 14.77 8.56 -13.32
CA SER A 17 15.41 7.58 -12.44
C SER A 17 16.36 6.67 -13.21
N LYS A 18 17.53 6.41 -12.64
CA LYS A 18 18.50 5.44 -13.17
C LYS A 18 18.34 4.11 -12.44
N CYS A 19 18.21 3.01 -13.19
CA CYS A 19 18.24 1.66 -12.60
C CYS A 19 19.67 1.31 -12.16
N LEU A 20 19.83 0.92 -10.89
CA LEU A 20 21.07 0.45 -10.27
C LEU A 20 21.20 -1.09 -10.28
N GLY A 21 20.20 -1.79 -10.82
CA GLY A 21 20.14 -3.25 -10.87
C GLY A 21 19.22 -3.86 -9.80
N PRO A 22 19.25 -5.20 -9.63
CA PRO A 22 18.37 -5.90 -8.71
C PRO A 22 18.61 -5.48 -7.26
N CYS A 23 17.56 -5.58 -6.44
CA CYS A 23 17.69 -5.45 -5.00
C CYS A 23 18.48 -6.62 -4.38
N ASP A 24 18.93 -6.44 -3.14
CA ASP A 24 19.54 -7.54 -2.38
C ASP A 24 18.46 -8.60 -2.06
N PRO A 25 18.59 -9.84 -2.56
CA PRO A 25 17.58 -10.87 -2.38
C PRO A 25 17.34 -11.22 -0.90
N ALA A 26 18.34 -11.05 -0.02
CA ALA A 26 18.24 -11.35 1.41
C ALA A 26 17.67 -10.20 2.24
N GLN A 27 17.51 -9.00 1.66
CA GLN A 27 16.96 -7.85 2.36
C GLN A 27 15.52 -8.16 2.82
N ARG A 28 15.25 -7.97 4.12
CA ARG A 28 13.90 -8.09 4.68
C ARG A 28 13.09 -6.81 4.48
N ILE A 29 11.81 -6.98 4.13
CA ILE A 29 10.87 -5.89 3.86
C ILE A 29 9.51 -6.23 4.47
N HIS A 30 8.66 -5.20 4.64
CA HIS A 30 7.26 -5.37 5.00
C HIS A 30 6.36 -4.99 3.83
N VAL A 31 5.32 -5.78 3.61
CA VAL A 31 4.33 -5.59 2.56
C VAL A 31 2.95 -5.65 3.20
N THR A 32 2.09 -4.70 2.85
CA THR A 32 0.72 -4.62 3.34
C THR A 32 -0.23 -5.11 2.25
N ILE A 33 -0.98 -6.15 2.57
CA ILE A 33 -2.04 -6.69 1.72
C ILE A 33 -3.36 -6.07 2.18
N MET A 34 -4.04 -5.39 1.26
CA MET A 34 -5.41 -4.90 1.48
C MET A 34 -6.40 -5.92 0.93
N LEU A 35 -7.39 -6.24 1.74
CA LEU A 35 -8.48 -7.16 1.41
C LEU A 35 -9.76 -6.39 1.10
N ARG A 36 -10.64 -7.02 0.34
CA ARG A 36 -12.00 -6.51 0.12
C ARG A 36 -12.81 -6.54 1.42
N ARG A 37 -13.80 -5.67 1.50
CA ARG A 37 -14.78 -5.63 2.59
C ARG A 37 -16.03 -6.40 2.17
N GLN A 38 -16.73 -7.02 3.13
CA GLN A 38 -17.92 -7.83 2.83
C GLN A 38 -19.04 -7.03 2.17
N GLU A 39 -19.26 -5.79 2.61
CA GLU A 39 -20.35 -4.91 2.17
C GLU A 39 -19.82 -3.59 1.57
N GLU A 40 -18.74 -3.64 0.80
CA GLU A 40 -18.04 -2.45 0.29
C GLU A 40 -18.96 -1.48 -0.48
N GLY A 41 -19.85 -1.98 -1.34
CA GLY A 41 -20.82 -1.14 -2.06
C GLY A 41 -21.85 -0.44 -1.16
N GLN A 42 -22.21 -1.05 -0.02
CA GLN A 42 -23.08 -0.39 0.96
C GLN A 42 -22.33 0.70 1.73
N LEU A 43 -21.02 0.51 1.99
CA LEU A 43 -20.19 1.54 2.58
C LEU A 43 -20.09 2.75 1.64
N ASP A 44 -19.84 2.53 0.35
CA ASP A 44 -19.82 3.59 -0.66
C ASP A 44 -21.15 4.35 -0.73
N THR A 45 -22.27 3.62 -0.70
CA THR A 45 -23.63 4.21 -0.67
C THR A 45 -23.82 5.06 0.58
N LEU A 46 -23.45 4.56 1.76
CA LEU A 46 -23.55 5.29 3.02
C LEU A 46 -22.69 6.56 3.01
N VAL A 47 -21.44 6.47 2.54
CA VAL A 47 -20.53 7.62 2.43
C VAL A 47 -21.10 8.67 1.48
N HIS A 48 -21.64 8.23 0.34
CA HIS A 48 -22.30 9.13 -0.61
C HIS A 48 -23.49 9.85 0.01
N GLN A 49 -24.40 9.13 0.67
CA GLN A 49 -25.57 9.71 1.34
C GLN A 49 -25.18 10.75 2.40
N LEU A 50 -24.17 10.44 3.23
CA LEU A 50 -23.61 11.36 4.22
C LEU A 50 -23.02 12.61 3.56
N ALA A 51 -22.27 12.46 2.48
CA ALA A 51 -21.67 13.58 1.75
C ALA A 51 -22.72 14.48 1.08
N THR A 52 -23.84 13.92 0.64
CA THR A 52 -24.96 14.68 0.06
C THR A 52 -25.90 15.29 1.11
N GLY A 53 -25.69 15.01 2.40
CA GLY A 53 -26.50 15.56 3.49
C GLY A 53 -27.89 14.91 3.65
N ASP A 54 -28.02 13.63 3.31
CA ASP A 54 -29.27 12.89 3.54
C ASP A 54 -29.58 12.81 5.04
N ALA A 55 -30.76 13.30 5.44
CA ALA A 55 -31.19 13.36 6.84
C ALA A 55 -31.38 11.97 7.49
N GLN A 56 -31.54 10.91 6.69
CA GLN A 56 -31.67 9.54 7.19
C GLN A 56 -30.32 8.83 7.35
N ALA A 57 -29.26 9.33 6.71
CA ALA A 57 -27.94 8.75 6.82
C ALA A 57 -27.27 9.19 8.13
N LYS A 58 -26.83 8.22 8.93
CA LYS A 58 -26.15 8.46 10.21
C LYS A 58 -24.74 7.88 10.20
N PRO A 59 -23.72 8.60 10.73
CA PRO A 59 -22.41 8.03 10.98
C PRO A 59 -22.51 6.81 11.89
N LEU A 60 -21.67 5.80 11.64
CA LEU A 60 -21.63 4.59 12.46
C LEU A 60 -20.64 4.72 13.61
N SER A 61 -20.91 4.00 14.71
CA SER A 61 -19.90 3.75 15.74
C SER A 61 -18.81 2.82 15.20
N ARG A 62 -17.66 2.78 15.89
CA ARG A 62 -16.54 1.91 15.50
C ARG A 62 -16.94 0.43 15.55
N GLU A 63 -17.75 0.06 16.53
CA GLU A 63 -18.25 -1.31 16.74
C GLU A 63 -19.22 -1.70 15.62
N ALA A 64 -20.15 -0.82 15.26
CA ALA A 64 -21.08 -1.07 14.16
C ALA A 64 -20.37 -1.16 12.81
N PHE A 65 -19.32 -0.35 12.60
CA PHE A 65 -18.47 -0.45 11.42
C PHE A 65 -17.72 -1.77 11.36
N ALA A 66 -17.11 -2.19 12.48
CA ALA A 66 -16.39 -3.46 12.56
C ALA A 66 -17.29 -4.68 12.29
N GLN A 67 -18.56 -4.64 12.71
CA GLN A 67 -19.51 -5.73 12.47
C GLN A 67 -19.91 -5.88 11.00
N ARG A 68 -20.06 -4.76 10.28
CA ARG A 68 -20.62 -4.75 8.91
C ARG A 68 -19.55 -4.75 7.82
N PHE A 69 -18.45 -4.03 8.05
CA PHE A 69 -17.51 -3.68 7.00
C PHE A 69 -16.12 -4.29 7.17
N SER A 70 -15.93 -5.23 8.11
CA SER A 70 -14.66 -5.95 8.22
C SER A 70 -14.40 -6.86 7.02
N ALA A 71 -13.12 -7.22 6.82
CA ALA A 71 -12.72 -8.24 5.86
C ALA A 71 -13.36 -9.59 6.21
N ASN A 72 -13.62 -10.40 5.19
CA ASN A 72 -14.09 -11.77 5.37
C ASN A 72 -13.00 -12.63 6.02
N SER A 73 -13.35 -13.40 7.04
CA SER A 73 -12.44 -14.33 7.72
C SER A 73 -11.86 -15.38 6.77
N ASP A 74 -12.62 -15.82 5.76
CA ASP A 74 -12.12 -16.75 4.75
C ASP A 74 -11.05 -16.11 3.85
N ASP A 75 -11.20 -14.83 3.52
CA ASP A 75 -10.23 -14.10 2.70
C ASP A 75 -8.93 -13.85 3.49
N ILE A 76 -9.04 -13.59 4.79
CA ILE A 76 -7.90 -13.53 5.73
C ILE A 76 -7.19 -14.89 5.76
N ARG A 77 -7.91 -15.98 6.02
CA ARG A 77 -7.33 -17.33 6.10
C ARG A 77 -6.58 -17.71 4.83
N LYS A 78 -7.17 -17.46 3.65
CA LYS A 78 -6.49 -17.70 2.36
C LYS A 78 -5.20 -16.89 2.24
N THR A 79 -5.19 -15.65 2.71
CA THR A 79 -4.01 -14.78 2.69
C THR A 79 -2.91 -15.30 3.62
N GLU A 80 -3.28 -15.80 4.80
CA GLU A 80 -2.34 -16.45 5.72
C GLU A 80 -1.77 -17.75 5.14
N GLU A 81 -2.60 -18.57 4.49
CA GLU A 81 -2.18 -19.79 3.79
C GLU A 81 -1.20 -19.48 2.64
N PHE A 82 -1.49 -18.43 1.87
CA PHE A 82 -0.59 -17.94 0.82
C PHE A 82 0.76 -17.48 1.41
N ALA A 83 0.74 -16.70 2.49
CA ALA A 83 1.97 -16.26 3.16
C ALA A 83 2.81 -17.46 3.61
N ARG A 84 2.20 -18.47 4.24
CA ARG A 84 2.90 -19.70 4.67
C ARG A 84 3.50 -20.46 3.51
N ARG A 85 2.77 -20.60 2.39
CA ARG A 85 3.24 -21.31 1.19
C ARG A 85 4.50 -20.65 0.60
N HIS A 86 4.59 -19.33 0.67
CA HIS A 86 5.74 -18.55 0.20
C HIS A 86 6.77 -18.26 1.31
N GLN A 87 6.65 -18.91 2.48
CA GLN A 87 7.57 -18.75 3.61
C GLN A 87 7.68 -17.30 4.11
N LEU A 88 6.60 -16.53 3.92
CA LEU A 88 6.43 -15.19 4.46
C LEU A 88 5.85 -15.28 5.87
N THR A 89 6.19 -14.32 6.72
CA THR A 89 5.67 -14.20 8.08
C THR A 89 4.47 -13.26 8.08
N VAL A 90 3.39 -13.65 8.77
CA VAL A 90 2.26 -12.75 9.05
C VAL A 90 2.57 -11.98 10.32
N ASP A 91 2.83 -10.68 10.20
CA ASP A 91 3.18 -9.82 11.35
C ASP A 91 1.94 -9.23 12.02
N ARG A 92 0.90 -8.94 11.24
CA ARG A 92 -0.34 -8.31 11.73
C ARG A 92 -1.52 -8.70 10.87
N VAL A 93 -2.66 -8.97 11.51
CA VAL A 93 -3.96 -9.16 10.87
C VAL A 93 -4.93 -8.19 11.52
N ASP A 94 -5.60 -7.36 10.72
CA ASP A 94 -6.62 -6.45 11.18
C ASP A 94 -7.86 -6.54 10.27
N PRO A 95 -8.92 -7.25 10.70
CA PRO A 95 -10.14 -7.40 9.91
C PRO A 95 -10.85 -6.07 9.67
N VAL A 96 -10.83 -5.15 10.64
CA VAL A 96 -11.55 -3.88 10.58
C VAL A 96 -10.88 -2.94 9.60
N GLU A 97 -9.55 -2.88 9.58
CA GLU A 97 -8.78 -2.16 8.56
C GLU A 97 -8.77 -2.91 7.21
N SER A 98 -9.13 -4.19 7.20
CA SER A 98 -9.04 -5.09 6.05
C SER A 98 -7.60 -5.23 5.55
N VAL A 99 -6.68 -5.40 6.50
CA VAL A 99 -5.25 -5.41 6.27
C VAL A 99 -4.59 -6.65 6.84
N VAL A 100 -3.68 -7.24 6.06
CA VAL A 100 -2.71 -8.23 6.53
C VAL A 100 -1.30 -7.72 6.22
N VAL A 101 -0.46 -7.59 7.23
CA VAL A 101 0.95 -7.18 7.08
C VAL A 101 1.83 -8.41 7.07
N LEU A 102 2.65 -8.51 6.03
CA LEU A 102 3.59 -9.61 5.83
C LEU A 102 5.03 -9.10 5.91
N SER A 103 5.93 -9.90 6.48
CA SER A 103 7.38 -9.71 6.35
C SER A 103 8.06 -10.89 5.68
N GLY A 104 9.15 -10.61 4.97
CA GLY A 104 9.91 -11.59 4.22
C GLY A 104 11.08 -10.96 3.50
N THR A 105 11.84 -11.80 2.82
CA THR A 105 12.96 -11.38 1.97
C THR A 105 12.46 -10.90 0.61
N ILE A 106 13.25 -10.07 -0.07
CA ILE A 106 12.94 -9.64 -1.44
C ILE A 106 12.75 -10.84 -2.37
N GLN A 107 13.61 -11.86 -2.27
CA GLN A 107 13.47 -13.07 -3.09
C GLN A 107 12.12 -13.78 -2.87
N GLN A 108 11.65 -13.88 -1.63
CA GLN A 108 10.36 -14.48 -1.33
C GLN A 108 9.20 -13.67 -1.91
N PHE A 109 9.27 -12.34 -1.84
CA PHE A 109 8.22 -11.47 -2.40
C PHE A 109 8.21 -11.45 -3.93
N GLU A 110 9.38 -11.47 -4.57
CA GLU A 110 9.49 -11.62 -6.02
C GLU A 110 8.85 -12.95 -6.48
N ALA A 111 9.13 -14.05 -5.77
CA ALA A 111 8.53 -15.35 -6.05
C ALA A 111 7.02 -15.40 -5.76
N ALA A 112 6.57 -14.77 -4.67
CA ALA A 112 5.16 -14.77 -4.26
C ALA A 112 4.26 -14.00 -5.24
N PHE A 113 4.72 -12.85 -5.72
CA PHE A 113 3.93 -11.97 -6.57
C PHE A 113 4.33 -12.01 -8.05
N SER A 114 5.33 -12.82 -8.42
CA SER A 114 5.92 -12.89 -9.77
C SER A 114 6.37 -11.52 -10.30
N VAL A 115 7.01 -10.74 -9.45
CA VAL A 115 7.48 -9.39 -9.75
C VAL A 115 9.00 -9.33 -9.74
N LYS A 116 9.56 -8.29 -10.37
CA LYS A 116 10.97 -7.95 -10.22
C LYS A 116 11.12 -6.65 -9.43
N LEU A 117 11.97 -6.68 -8.41
CA LEU A 117 12.28 -5.54 -7.56
C LEU A 117 13.70 -5.05 -7.85
N GLU A 118 13.78 -3.81 -8.31
CA GLU A 118 15.03 -3.18 -8.73
C GLU A 118 15.28 -1.91 -7.92
N ARG A 119 16.56 -1.58 -7.72
CA ARG A 119 16.96 -0.33 -7.10
C ARG A 119 17.04 0.74 -8.16
N PHE A 120 16.49 1.90 -7.85
CA PHE A 120 16.54 3.09 -8.67
C PHE A 120 17.15 4.23 -7.89
N GLU A 121 17.86 5.10 -8.59
CA GLU A 121 18.38 6.35 -8.06
C GLU A 121 17.75 7.52 -8.80
N HIS A 122 17.28 8.52 -8.05
CA HIS A 122 16.73 9.73 -8.61
C HIS A 122 17.26 10.95 -7.86
N ARG A 123 17.67 11.98 -8.60
CA ARG A 123 18.38 13.16 -8.08
C ARG A 123 17.69 13.85 -6.91
N SER A 124 16.35 13.95 -6.92
CA SER A 124 15.60 14.70 -5.90
C SER A 124 14.96 13.85 -4.80
N ILE A 125 14.84 12.53 -4.97
CA ILE A 125 14.19 11.64 -3.99
C ILE A 125 15.14 10.59 -3.41
N GLY A 126 16.37 10.50 -3.94
CA GLY A 126 17.37 9.52 -3.51
C GLY A 126 17.15 8.14 -4.13
N GLN A 127 17.69 7.12 -3.45
CA GLN A 127 17.55 5.73 -3.85
C GLN A 127 16.23 5.14 -3.34
N TYR A 128 15.59 4.32 -4.16
CA TYR A 128 14.35 3.63 -3.83
C TYR A 128 14.27 2.26 -4.50
N ARG A 129 13.40 1.39 -3.98
CA ARG A 129 13.01 0.14 -4.62
C ARG A 129 11.79 0.38 -5.49
N GLY A 130 11.91 0.06 -6.78
CA GLY A 130 10.82 0.07 -7.74
C GLY A 130 10.42 -1.35 -8.10
N ARG A 131 9.14 -1.54 -8.43
CA ARG A 131 8.61 -2.79 -9.00
C ARG A 131 8.44 -2.62 -10.51
N SER A 132 8.89 -3.59 -11.28
CA SER A 132 8.58 -3.73 -12.71
C SER A 132 7.67 -4.94 -12.95
N GLY A 133 6.73 -4.79 -13.88
CA GLY A 133 5.73 -5.81 -14.24
C GLY A 133 4.48 -5.84 -13.34
N PRO A 134 3.45 -6.58 -13.76
CA PRO A 134 2.20 -6.71 -13.03
C PRO A 134 2.36 -7.61 -11.80
N ILE A 135 1.49 -7.44 -10.79
CA ILE A 135 1.43 -8.37 -9.65
C ILE A 135 0.54 -9.55 -10.08
N ALA A 136 1.10 -10.75 -10.04
CA ALA A 136 0.35 -11.98 -10.22
C ALA A 136 -0.09 -12.52 -8.86
N LEU A 137 -1.39 -12.82 -8.73
CA LEU A 137 -1.96 -13.50 -7.57
C LEU A 137 -2.56 -14.84 -8.01
N PRO A 138 -2.55 -15.87 -7.15
CA PRO A 138 -3.28 -17.09 -7.43
C PRO A 138 -4.78 -16.80 -7.47
N ASP A 139 -5.52 -17.52 -8.32
CA ASP A 139 -6.97 -17.29 -8.54
C ASP A 139 -7.78 -17.28 -7.23
N GLU A 140 -7.36 -18.08 -6.25
CA GLU A 140 -7.94 -18.16 -4.90
C GLU A 140 -7.90 -16.84 -4.11
N LEU A 141 -6.95 -15.95 -4.39
CA LEU A 141 -6.79 -14.63 -3.75
C LEU A 141 -7.25 -13.46 -4.63
N GLY A 142 -7.44 -13.67 -5.93
CA GLY A 142 -7.56 -12.59 -6.91
C GLY A 142 -8.74 -11.64 -6.70
N ASP A 143 -9.88 -12.15 -6.22
CA ASP A 143 -11.04 -11.30 -5.87
C ASP A 143 -11.01 -10.82 -4.41
N ALA A 144 -10.17 -11.42 -3.57
CA ALA A 144 -10.06 -11.09 -2.15
C ALA A 144 -9.10 -9.91 -1.91
N VAL A 145 -7.99 -9.86 -2.64
CA VAL A 145 -6.96 -8.82 -2.50
C VAL A 145 -7.31 -7.63 -3.38
N THR A 146 -7.40 -6.45 -2.79
CA THR A 146 -7.68 -5.19 -3.51
C THR A 146 -6.41 -4.42 -3.85
N ALA A 147 -5.37 -4.50 -2.99
CA ALA A 147 -4.08 -3.85 -3.18
C ALA A 147 -2.93 -4.59 -2.48
N VAL A 148 -1.73 -4.46 -3.05
CA VAL A 148 -0.46 -4.87 -2.42
C VAL A 148 0.45 -3.64 -2.34
N LEU A 149 0.76 -3.22 -1.13
CA LEU A 149 1.51 -1.99 -0.83
C LEU A 149 2.87 -2.31 -0.19
N GLY A 150 3.87 -1.46 -0.42
CA GLY A 150 5.20 -1.61 0.19
C GLY A 150 6.21 -2.43 -0.63
N LEU A 151 5.80 -3.05 -1.74
CA LEU A 151 6.74 -3.60 -2.72
C LEU A 151 7.60 -2.50 -3.35
N ASP A 152 7.02 -1.33 -3.56
CA ASP A 152 7.68 -0.11 -4.00
C ASP A 152 7.91 0.82 -2.80
N SER A 153 9.12 1.34 -2.66
CA SER A 153 9.51 2.18 -1.52
C SER A 153 9.69 3.66 -1.89
N ARG A 154 9.14 4.11 -3.02
CA ARG A 154 9.20 5.52 -3.42
C ARG A 154 8.47 6.41 -2.41
N PRO A 155 9.01 7.60 -2.11
CA PRO A 155 8.27 8.61 -1.36
C PRO A 155 6.98 8.98 -2.08
N GLN A 156 5.83 8.64 -1.48
CA GLN A 156 4.50 8.91 -2.05
C GLN A 156 4.00 10.34 -1.77
N ALA A 157 4.60 11.04 -0.80
CA ALA A 157 4.19 12.38 -0.38
C ALA A 157 5.40 13.30 -0.20
N ARG A 158 5.15 14.61 -0.30
CA ARG A 158 6.12 15.67 0.03
C ARG A 158 5.54 16.56 1.11
N PRO A 159 6.36 17.04 2.07
CA PRO A 159 5.91 18.05 3.01
C PRO A 159 5.64 19.37 2.29
N HIS A 160 4.46 19.95 2.50
CA HIS A 160 4.05 21.24 1.89
C HIS A 160 4.27 22.45 2.82
N PHE A 161 4.96 22.27 3.96
CA PHE A 161 5.31 23.38 4.83
C PHE A 161 6.54 24.13 4.31
N ARG A 162 6.63 25.42 4.63
CA ARG A 162 7.81 26.25 4.35
C ARG A 162 8.32 26.80 5.67
N LEU A 163 9.61 26.58 5.95
CA LEU A 163 10.25 27.22 7.09
C LEU A 163 10.55 28.67 6.71
N ARG A 164 10.06 29.62 7.52
CA ARG A 164 10.44 31.03 7.36
C ARG A 164 11.93 31.14 7.71
N PRO A 165 12.78 31.74 6.85
CA PRO A 165 14.15 32.01 7.25
C PRO A 165 14.17 32.90 8.50
N PRO A 166 15.19 32.78 9.36
CA PRO A 166 15.28 33.60 10.57
C PRO A 166 15.18 35.08 10.22
N PHE A 167 14.37 35.83 10.98
CA PHE A 167 14.23 37.26 10.78
C PHE A 167 15.60 37.93 10.96
N ARG A 168 16.09 38.58 9.90
CA ARG A 168 17.30 39.41 9.95
C ARG A 168 16.85 40.88 9.98
N PRO A 169 16.99 41.61 11.11
CA PRO A 169 16.74 43.04 11.13
C PRO A 169 17.73 43.74 10.18
N ALA A 170 17.26 44.80 9.51
CA ALA A 170 18.16 45.66 8.75
C ALA A 170 19.21 46.27 9.70
N ARG A 171 20.47 46.29 9.29
CA ARG A 171 21.50 47.02 10.05
C ARG A 171 21.13 48.50 9.99
N GLY A 172 20.85 49.11 11.15
CA GLY A 172 20.59 50.54 11.24
C GLY A 172 21.81 51.30 10.70
N ALA A 173 21.58 52.31 9.87
CA ALA A 173 22.61 53.26 9.50
C ALA A 173 23.01 54.01 10.78
N THR A 174 24.28 53.91 11.17
CA THR A 174 24.88 54.79 12.18
C THR A 174 24.99 56.18 11.57
N CYS A 175 24.31 57.16 12.18
CA CYS A 175 24.46 58.59 11.89
C CYS A 175 25.85 59.09 12.27
#